data_AF-A0A3P0MAX5-F1
#
_entry.id   AF-A0A3P0MAX5-F1
#
_cell.length_a   1.000
_cell.length_b   1.000
_cell.length_c   1.000
_cell.angle_alpha   90.00
_cell.angle_beta   90.00
_cell.angle_gamma   90.00
#
_symmetry.space_group_name_H-M   'P 1'
#
loop_
_entity.id
_entity.type
_entity.pdbx_description
1 polymer ?
#
loop_
_entity_poly.entity_id
_entity_poly.type
_entity_poly.pdbx_seq_one_letter_code
_entity_poly.pdbx_strand_id
1 'polypeptide(L)'
;PAGQEIWTDQYGRVKVQFAWDRQGRHDEHSGIWLRVLSPWQGVDMGATFIPRIGHEVAVSHYHGDPDLPVVIGSAVNALRQPALDLPHNQALSVLRGKELHGTA
;
A
#
# COMPACT_ATOMS: atom_id res chain seq x y z
N PRO A 1 -3.36 -13.69 -1.33
CA PRO A 1 -3.83 -15.06 -1.03
C PRO A 1 -4.92 -15.05 0.02
N ALA A 2 -5.87 -15.99 -0.07
CA ALA A 2 -6.91 -16.14 0.93
C ALA A 2 -6.31 -16.37 2.32
N GLY A 3 -6.86 -15.70 3.35
CA GLY A 3 -6.43 -15.83 4.74
C GLY A 3 -5.16 -15.07 5.12
N GLN A 4 -4.48 -14.39 4.19
CA GLN A 4 -3.32 -13.56 4.49
C GLN A 4 -3.71 -12.08 4.58
N GLU A 5 -3.03 -11.33 5.46
CA GLU A 5 -3.18 -9.87 5.54
C GLU A 5 -2.16 -9.13 4.68
N ILE A 6 -1.01 -9.74 4.42
CA ILE A 6 0.10 -9.13 3.68
C ILE A 6 0.55 -10.09 2.59
N TRP A 7 0.80 -9.58 1.38
CA TRP A 7 1.38 -10.33 0.29
C TRP A 7 2.49 -9.52 -0.38
N THR A 8 3.73 -9.89 -0.05
CA THR A 8 4.94 -9.20 -0.52
C THR A 8 6.02 -10.19 -0.93
N ASP A 9 6.93 -9.77 -1.81
CA ASP A 9 8.14 -10.52 -2.12
C ASP A 9 9.37 -10.00 -1.36
N GLN A 10 10.53 -10.58 -1.66
CA GLN A 10 11.83 -10.23 -1.04
C GLN A 10 12.28 -8.79 -1.27
N TYR A 11 11.66 -8.05 -2.19
CA TYR A 11 11.99 -6.66 -2.50
C TYR A 11 10.96 -5.67 -1.94
N GLY A 12 9.99 -6.14 -1.14
CA GLY A 12 8.91 -5.28 -0.63
C GLY A 12 7.91 -4.87 -1.71
N ARG A 13 7.85 -5.57 -2.85
CA ARG A 13 6.84 -5.33 -3.88
C ARG A 13 5.51 -5.91 -3.44
N VAL A 14 4.41 -5.31 -3.90
CA VAL A 14 3.05 -5.80 -3.65
C VAL A 14 2.32 -6.05 -4.97
N LYS A 15 1.35 -6.96 -4.97
CA LYS A 15 0.46 -7.12 -6.12
C LYS A 15 -0.69 -6.12 -6.05
N VAL A 16 -0.92 -5.42 -7.16
CA VAL A 16 -2.00 -4.46 -7.31
C VAL A 16 -2.86 -4.83 -8.50
N GLN A 17 -4.18 -4.81 -8.30
CA GLN A 17 -5.17 -4.83 -9.37
C GLN A 17 -5.76 -3.44 -9.49
N PHE A 18 -5.71 -2.87 -10.70
CA PHE A 18 -6.28 -1.57 -10.96
C PHE A 18 -7.81 -1.63 -11.00
N ALA A 19 -8.48 -0.53 -10.63
CA ALA A 19 -9.94 -0.47 -10.65
C ALA A 19 -10.55 -0.66 -12.05
N TRP A 20 -9.80 -0.34 -13.11
CA TRP A 20 -10.21 -0.56 -14.50
C TRP A 20 -9.91 -1.98 -15.00
N ASP A 21 -9.16 -2.80 -14.26
CA ASP A 21 -8.91 -4.20 -14.62
C ASP A 21 -10.15 -5.04 -14.31
N ARG A 22 -10.83 -5.45 -15.38
CA ARG A 22 -12.05 -6.27 -15.34
C ARG A 22 -11.78 -7.78 -15.38
N GLN A 23 -10.56 -8.20 -15.68
CA GLN A 23 -10.18 -9.61 -15.81
C GLN A 23 -9.65 -10.18 -14.49
N GLY A 24 -9.01 -9.33 -13.67
CA GLY A 24 -8.55 -9.72 -12.35
C GLY A 24 -9.70 -10.09 -11.41
N ARG A 25 -9.44 -11.06 -10.54
CA ARG A 25 -10.40 -11.60 -9.56
C ARG A 25 -10.09 -11.17 -8.12
N HIS A 26 -9.23 -10.17 -7.95
CA HIS A 26 -8.70 -9.74 -6.67
C HIS A 26 -8.07 -10.89 -5.85
N ASP A 27 -7.41 -11.82 -6.54
CA ASP A 27 -6.70 -12.97 -5.96
C ASP A 27 -5.17 -12.83 -6.09
N GLU A 28 -4.41 -13.78 -5.55
CA GLU A 28 -2.94 -13.81 -5.63
C GLU A 28 -2.40 -14.00 -7.05
N HIS A 29 -3.22 -14.41 -8.01
CA HIS A 29 -2.85 -14.58 -9.41
C HIS A 29 -3.15 -13.34 -10.25
N SER A 30 -4.00 -12.45 -9.75
CA SER A 30 -4.41 -11.21 -10.38
C SER A 30 -3.40 -10.08 -10.13
N GLY A 31 -3.38 -9.11 -11.05
CA GLY A 31 -2.55 -7.91 -10.93
C GLY A 31 -1.06 -8.14 -11.21
N ILE A 32 -0.29 -7.07 -11.03
CA ILE A 32 1.16 -7.03 -11.30
C ILE A 32 1.94 -6.65 -10.04
N TRP A 33 3.18 -7.11 -9.97
CA TRP A 33 4.09 -6.75 -8.88
C TRP A 33 4.58 -5.32 -9.05
N LEU A 34 4.25 -4.46 -8.10
CA LEU A 34 4.65 -3.05 -8.07
C LEU A 34 5.61 -2.78 -6.93
N ARG A 35 6.63 -1.97 -7.22
CA ARG A 35 7.51 -1.41 -6.18
C ARG A 35 6.72 -0.41 -5.33
N VAL A 36 7.03 -0.40 -4.04
CA VAL A 36 6.48 0.55 -3.08
C VAL A 36 7.53 1.62 -2.79
N LEU A 37 7.17 2.88 -2.99
CA LEU A 37 8.01 4.01 -2.65
C LEU A 37 8.13 4.07 -1.12
N SER A 38 9.36 3.95 -0.64
CA SER A 38 9.69 4.21 0.76
C SER A 38 9.92 5.70 0.97
N PRO A 39 9.52 6.27 2.12
CA PRO A 39 9.86 7.67 2.46
C PRO A 39 11.38 7.89 2.59
N TRP A 40 12.17 6.83 2.86
CA TRP A 40 13.63 6.91 2.87
C TRP A 40 14.24 5.54 2.53
N GLN A 41 15.14 5.51 1.56
CA GLN A 41 15.88 4.31 1.19
C GLN A 41 17.33 4.67 0.82
N GLY A 42 18.28 3.92 1.34
CA GLY A 42 19.71 3.97 1.02
C GLY A 42 20.35 2.58 1.13
N VAL A 43 21.67 2.51 1.00
CA VAL A 43 22.43 1.28 1.27
C VAL A 43 22.35 1.00 2.77
N ASP A 44 21.80 -0.15 3.15
CA ASP A 44 21.60 -0.62 4.53
C ASP A 44 20.83 0.34 5.47
N MET A 45 20.08 1.29 4.91
CA MET A 45 19.29 2.27 5.65
C MET A 45 17.94 2.48 4.97
N GLY A 46 16.87 2.65 5.75
CA GLY A 46 15.58 3.06 5.21
C GLY A 46 14.40 2.82 6.13
N ALA A 47 13.22 3.16 5.63
CA ALA A 47 11.94 2.83 6.24
C ALA A 47 11.16 1.87 5.36
N THR A 48 10.37 0.97 5.94
CA THR A 48 9.57 0.01 5.16
C THR A 48 8.14 -0.01 5.68
N PHE A 49 7.20 0.37 4.81
CA PHE A 49 5.77 0.34 5.08
C PHE A 49 5.08 -0.43 3.96
N ILE A 50 4.78 -1.71 4.20
CA ILE A 50 4.17 -2.58 3.19
C ILE A 50 2.64 -2.42 3.22
N PRO A 51 2.00 -2.05 2.09
CA PRO A 51 0.54 -2.07 1.98
C PRO A 51 -0.03 -3.47 2.24
N ARG A 52 -1.12 -3.54 3.01
CA ARG A 52 -1.83 -4.80 3.30
C ARG A 52 -2.81 -5.14 2.19
N ILE A 53 -3.22 -6.41 2.12
CA ILE A 53 -4.26 -6.86 1.20
C ILE A 53 -5.53 -6.03 1.43
N GLY A 54 -6.10 -5.56 0.32
CA GLY A 54 -7.27 -4.69 0.28
C GLY A 54 -6.96 -3.20 0.39
N HIS A 55 -5.75 -2.78 0.82
CA HIS A 55 -5.37 -1.36 0.87
C HIS A 55 -5.49 -0.70 -0.50
N GLU A 56 -6.12 0.48 -0.52
CA GLU A 56 -6.14 1.31 -1.72
C GLU A 56 -4.82 2.09 -1.77
N VAL A 57 -4.16 2.02 -2.93
CA VAL A 57 -2.85 2.63 -3.14
C VAL A 57 -2.90 3.58 -4.33
N ALA A 58 -2.21 4.70 -4.19
CA ALA A 58 -1.96 5.61 -5.30
C ALA A 58 -0.77 5.07 -6.11
N VAL A 59 -0.99 4.91 -7.41
CA VAL A 59 0.04 4.45 -8.35
C VAL A 59 0.41 5.62 -9.26
N SER A 60 1.71 5.91 -9.33
CA SER A 60 2.29 6.82 -10.32
C SER A 60 3.07 6.03 -11.36
N HIS A 61 3.39 6.69 -12.46
CA HIS A 61 4.06 6.09 -13.62
C HIS A 61 5.33 6.89 -13.89
N TYR A 62 6.49 6.23 -13.88
CA TYR A 62 7.76 6.91 -14.16
C TYR A 62 7.70 7.51 -15.57
N HIS A 63 8.01 8.80 -15.69
CA HIS A 63 7.93 9.54 -16.96
C HIS A 63 6.55 9.52 -17.64
N GLY A 64 5.49 9.16 -16.90
CA GLY A 64 4.15 8.97 -17.46
C GLY A 64 3.98 7.67 -18.26
N ASP A 65 4.95 6.75 -18.19
CA ASP A 65 4.91 5.47 -18.89
C ASP A 65 4.03 4.45 -18.13
N PRO A 66 2.89 4.01 -18.69
CA PRO A 66 2.01 3.03 -18.05
C PRO A 66 2.68 1.69 -17.75
N ASP A 67 3.78 1.35 -18.43
CA ASP A 67 4.55 0.12 -18.21
C ASP A 67 5.57 0.24 -17.06
N LEU A 68 5.75 1.46 -16.51
CA LEU A 68 6.61 1.73 -15.36
C LEU A 68 5.85 2.22 -14.11
N PRO A 69 4.84 1.47 -13.62
CA PRO A 69 4.08 1.83 -12.43
C PRO A 69 4.89 1.66 -11.12
N VAL A 70 4.62 2.55 -10.17
CA VAL A 70 5.17 2.54 -8.81
C VAL A 70 4.10 3.01 -7.81
N VAL A 71 3.97 2.30 -6.69
CA VAL A 71 3.10 2.73 -5.60
C VAL A 71 3.77 3.91 -4.88
N ILE A 72 3.08 5.04 -4.78
CA ILE A 72 3.61 6.27 -4.15
C ILE A 72 3.02 6.57 -2.78
N GLY A 73 1.96 5.85 -2.38
CA GLY A 73 1.29 6.05 -1.11
C GLY A 73 -0.09 5.42 -1.06
N SER A 74 -0.86 5.77 -0.04
CA SER A 74 -2.24 5.33 0.14
C SER A 74 -3.10 6.53 0.53
N ALA A 75 -4.26 6.65 -0.09
CA ALA A 75 -5.20 7.73 0.20
C ALA A 75 -6.16 7.33 1.32
N VAL A 76 -6.60 8.33 2.08
CA VAL A 76 -7.70 8.19 3.01
C VAL A 76 -8.98 7.97 2.22
N ASN A 77 -9.82 7.02 2.63
CA ASN A 77 -11.10 6.78 1.99
C ASN A 77 -12.19 6.39 3.01
N ALA A 78 -13.42 6.18 2.55
CA ALA A 78 -14.55 5.87 3.43
C ALA A 78 -14.32 4.64 4.33
N LEU A 79 -13.58 3.65 3.82
CA LEU A 79 -13.25 2.40 4.52
C LEU A 79 -11.97 2.52 5.37
N ARG A 80 -11.09 3.48 5.05
CA ARG A 80 -9.78 3.71 5.67
C ARG A 80 -9.66 5.17 6.05
N GLN A 81 -10.28 5.49 7.18
CA GLN A 81 -10.28 6.82 7.78
C GLN A 81 -8.87 7.23 8.27
N PRO A 82 -8.61 8.54 8.48
CA PRO A 82 -7.33 9.01 8.97
C PRO A 82 -6.93 8.35 10.28
N ALA A 83 -5.62 8.26 10.55
CA ALA A 83 -5.15 7.72 11.83
C ALA A 83 -5.61 8.58 13.01
N LEU A 84 -5.73 9.89 12.86
CA LEU A 84 -6.21 10.78 13.91
C LEU A 84 -7.69 11.10 13.72
N ASP A 85 -8.39 11.33 14.82
CA ASP A 85 -9.69 11.96 14.78
C ASP A 85 -9.52 13.44 14.38
N LEU A 86 -9.96 13.77 13.17
CA LEU A 86 -9.84 15.08 12.55
C LEU A 86 -11.24 15.70 12.40
N PRO A 87 -11.40 17.02 12.63
CA PRO A 87 -10.34 18.04 12.77
C PRO A 87 -9.79 18.25 14.19
N HIS A 88 -10.32 17.56 15.21
CA HIS A 88 -9.96 17.81 16.63
C HIS A 88 -8.45 17.74 16.92
N ASN A 89 -7.74 16.82 16.27
CA ASN A 89 -6.30 16.61 16.49
C ASN A 89 -5.40 17.22 15.39
N GLN A 90 -5.83 18.31 14.73
CA GLN A 90 -5.13 18.91 13.59
C GLN A 90 -3.68 19.35 13.84
N ALA A 91 -3.26 19.56 15.09
CA ALA A 91 -1.90 19.97 15.43
C ALA A 91 -0.92 18.79 15.63
N LEU A 92 -1.41 17.54 15.56
CA LEU A 92 -0.60 16.35 15.84
C LEU A 92 -0.13 15.67 14.55
N SER A 93 1.06 15.08 14.60
CA SER A 93 1.60 14.21 13.55
C SER A 93 1.94 12.85 14.15
N VAL A 94 1.52 11.75 13.51
CA VAL A 94 1.68 10.40 14.06
C VAL A 94 2.01 9.37 12.97
N LEU A 95 2.74 8.32 13.38
CA LEU A 95 2.84 7.06 12.67
C LEU A 95 2.13 6.00 13.50
N ARG A 96 1.06 5.39 12.97
CA ARG A 96 0.30 4.32 13.65
C ARG A 96 0.50 3.00 12.91
N GLY A 97 1.04 2.01 13.62
CA GLY A 97 1.07 0.61 13.19
C GLY A 97 -0.19 -0.15 13.62
N LYS A 98 -0.33 -1.37 13.10
CA LYS A 98 -1.29 -2.37 13.57
C LYS A 98 -0.57 -3.71 13.66
N GLU A 99 -0.90 -4.55 14.63
CA GLU A 99 -0.38 -5.91 14.69
C GLU A 99 -0.82 -6.75 13.47
N LEU A 100 -0.10 -7.83 13.20
CA LEU A 100 -0.47 -8.83 12.19
C LEU A 100 -1.34 -9.88 12.86
N HIS A 101 -2.52 -10.20 12.32
CA HIS A 101 -3.47 -11.15 12.91
C HIS A 101 -3.97 -10.78 14.32
N GLY A 102 -3.90 -9.49 14.68
CA GLY A 102 -4.33 -9.02 15.99
C GLY A 102 -5.81 -9.35 16.25
N THR A 103 -6.06 -10.07 17.33
CA THR A 103 -7.38 -10.20 17.94
C THR A 103 -7.63 -8.93 18.76
N ALA A 104 -8.49 -8.06 18.23
CA ALA A 104 -9.14 -6.90 18.88
C ALA A 104 -8.42 -6.25 20.06
#